data_AF-T1HUT6-F1
#
_entry.id   AF-T1HUT6-F1
#
_cell.length_a   1.000
_cell.length_b   1.000
_cell.length_c   1.000
_cell.angle_alpha   90.00
_cell.angle_beta   90.00
_cell.angle_gamma   90.00
#
_symmetry.space_group_name_H-M   'P 1'
#
loop_
_entity.id
_entity.type
_entity.pdbx_description
1 polymer ?
#
loop_
_entity_poly.entity_id
_entity_poly.type
_entity_poly.pdbx_seq_one_letter_code
_entity_poly.pdbx_strand_id
1 'polypeptide(L)'
;MGSPSQNKNNANSAKYISQEEQKLLDKQVITPEDVLSLPRSTENYLCPALSNVCDIEFVRFKLRDMDSGTVLFDISKHPFT
;
A
#
# COMPACT_ATOMS: atom_id res chain seq x y z
N MET A 1 -42.85 -25.78 -20.15
CA MET A 1 -42.85 -24.42 -19.54
C MET A 1 -41.92 -24.44 -18.34
N GLY A 2 -40.61 -24.42 -18.57
CA GLY A 2 -39.60 -24.31 -17.51
C GLY A 2 -38.79 -23.07 -17.80
N SER A 3 -38.99 -22.02 -17.00
CA SER A 3 -38.24 -20.77 -17.13
C SER A 3 -36.79 -20.98 -16.69
N PRO A 4 -35.78 -20.56 -17.47
CA PRO A 4 -34.40 -20.54 -17.01
C PRO A 4 -34.23 -19.32 -16.09
N SER A 5 -34.02 -19.57 -14.79
CA SER A 5 -33.61 -18.50 -13.86
C SER A 5 -32.09 -18.31 -13.98
N GLN A 6 -31.68 -17.20 -14.60
CA GLN A 6 -30.32 -16.70 -14.48
C GLN A 6 -30.09 -16.24 -13.04
N ASN A 7 -29.11 -16.80 -12.33
CA ASN A 7 -28.58 -16.14 -11.13
C ASN A 7 -27.12 -15.73 -11.33
N LYS A 8 -26.95 -14.41 -11.31
CA LYS A 8 -25.73 -13.65 -11.45
C LYS A 8 -25.02 -13.65 -10.10
N ASN A 9 -23.77 -14.08 -10.04
CA ASN A 9 -22.85 -13.65 -8.98
C ASN A 9 -21.64 -12.99 -9.65
N ASN A 10 -21.90 -11.80 -10.19
CA ASN A 10 -20.88 -10.86 -10.66
C ASN A 10 -20.26 -10.16 -9.44
N ALA A 11 -18.93 -10.16 -9.45
CA ALA A 11 -18.01 -9.44 -8.59
C ALA A 11 -18.54 -8.08 -8.10
N ASN A 12 -18.54 -7.88 -6.78
CA ASN A 12 -18.54 -6.55 -6.14
C ASN A 12 -18.13 -6.71 -4.67
N SER A 13 -16.87 -7.09 -4.43
CA SER A 13 -16.24 -6.83 -3.13
C SER A 13 -15.84 -5.36 -3.09
N ALA A 14 -16.82 -4.47 -2.92
CA ALA A 14 -16.54 -3.08 -2.56
C ALA A 14 -15.78 -3.11 -1.23
N LYS A 15 -14.47 -2.82 -1.29
CA LYS A 15 -13.57 -2.90 -0.14
C LYS A 15 -13.95 -1.79 0.84
N TYR A 16 -14.32 -2.13 2.06
CA TYR A 16 -14.69 -1.15 3.07
C TYR A 16 -13.42 -0.43 3.57
N ILE A 17 -13.28 0.83 3.18
CA ILE A 17 -12.26 1.74 3.74
C ILE A 17 -12.63 2.00 5.21
N SER A 18 -11.63 1.95 6.10
CA SER A 18 -11.84 2.23 7.52
C SER A 18 -12.17 3.71 7.74
N GLN A 19 -12.94 4.04 8.79
CA GLN A 19 -13.27 5.44 9.08
C GLN A 19 -12.01 6.25 9.41
N GLU A 20 -11.02 5.60 10.01
CA GLU A 20 -9.72 6.16 10.34
C GLU A 20 -8.94 6.53 9.08
N GLU A 21 -8.87 5.61 8.10
CA GLU A 21 -8.22 5.88 6.82
C GLU A 21 -8.93 6.99 6.05
N GLN A 22 -10.27 6.98 6.01
CA GLN A 22 -11.02 8.03 5.31
C GLN A 22 -10.71 9.42 5.89
N LYS A 23 -10.65 9.54 7.21
CA LYS A 23 -10.25 10.79 7.87
C LYS A 23 -8.85 11.24 7.46
N LEU A 24 -7.91 10.32 7.28
CA LEU A 24 -6.57 10.65 6.82
C LEU A 24 -6.57 11.08 5.35
N LEU A 25 -7.33 10.40 4.49
CA LEU A 25 -7.44 10.75 3.07
C LEU A 25 -8.02 12.16 2.86
N ASP A 26 -8.88 12.61 3.78
CA ASP A 26 -9.46 13.96 3.73
C ASP A 26 -8.48 15.05 4.26
N LYS A 27 -7.36 14.67 4.90
CA LYS A 27 -6.34 15.61 5.39
C LYS A 27 -5.37 16.00 4.28
N GLN A 28 -5.07 17.30 4.22
CA GLN A 28 -4.05 17.83 3.30
C GLN A 28 -2.61 17.45 3.72
N VAL A 29 -2.36 17.33 5.02
CA VAL A 29 -1.05 17.00 5.58
C VAL A 29 -1.19 15.84 6.56
N ILE A 30 -0.42 14.78 6.31
CA ILE A 30 -0.30 13.61 7.18
C ILE A 30 0.97 13.75 8.01
N THR A 31 0.83 13.56 9.32
CA THR A 31 1.93 13.63 10.30
C THR A 31 2.31 12.23 10.78
N PRO A 32 3.49 12.04 11.39
CA PRO A 32 3.85 10.78 12.03
C PRO A 32 2.82 10.31 13.05
N GLU A 33 2.26 11.22 13.85
CA GLU A 33 1.27 10.93 14.89
C GLU A 33 -0.02 10.33 14.31
N ASP A 34 -0.42 10.80 13.12
CA ASP A 34 -1.61 10.29 12.42
C ASP A 34 -1.48 8.80 12.10
N VAL A 35 -0.32 8.38 11.60
CA VAL A 35 -0.09 7.01 11.13
C VAL A 35 0.27 6.04 12.25
N LEU A 36 0.83 6.52 13.36
CA LEU A 36 1.16 5.70 14.53
C LEU A 36 -0.07 5.10 15.21
N SER A 37 -1.23 5.74 15.05
CA SER A 37 -2.49 5.31 15.64
C SER A 37 -3.29 4.33 14.76
N LEU A 38 -2.81 4.03 13.55
CA LEU A 38 -3.56 3.20 12.60
C LEU A 38 -3.68 1.76 13.11
N PRO A 39 -4.92 1.23 13.26
CA PRO A 39 -5.12 -0.12 13.79
C PRO A 39 -4.82 -1.22 12.76
N ARG A 40 -4.61 -0.85 11.49
CA ARG A 40 -4.43 -1.78 10.37
C ARG A 40 -3.74 -1.09 9.19
N SER A 41 -3.29 -1.90 8.23
CA SER A 41 -2.81 -1.41 6.93
C SER A 41 -3.91 -0.62 6.21
N THR A 42 -3.52 0.46 5.55
CA THR A 42 -4.42 1.24 4.69
C THR A 42 -4.74 0.48 3.41
N GLU A 43 -5.92 0.74 2.85
CA GLU A 43 -6.35 0.19 1.56
C GLU A 43 -5.85 1.02 0.38
N ASN A 44 -5.59 2.31 0.61
CA ASN A 44 -5.11 3.26 -0.39
C ASN A 44 -3.80 3.94 0.07
N TYR A 45 -3.13 4.57 -0.89
CA TYR A 45 -2.01 5.46 -0.61
C TYR A 45 -2.50 6.75 0.05
N LEU A 46 -1.82 7.17 1.12
CA LEU A 46 -2.13 8.40 1.86
C LEU A 46 -1.58 9.67 1.19
N CYS A 47 -0.81 9.54 0.10
CA CYS A 47 -0.34 10.66 -0.70
C CYS A 47 -0.18 10.27 -2.18
N PRO A 48 -0.30 11.24 -3.11
CA PRO A 48 0.01 11.02 -4.52
C PRO A 48 1.53 10.97 -4.75
N ALA A 49 1.95 10.32 -5.85
CA ALA A 49 3.37 10.24 -6.23
C ALA A 49 4.02 11.63 -6.42
N LEU A 50 3.23 12.64 -6.84
CA LEU A 50 3.67 14.02 -7.00
C LEU A 50 4.09 14.71 -5.68
N SER A 51 3.70 14.16 -4.52
CA SER A 51 4.12 14.69 -3.22
C SER A 51 5.58 14.39 -2.89
N ASN A 52 6.28 13.57 -3.68
CA ASN A 52 7.73 13.34 -3.57
C ASN A 52 8.54 14.53 -4.12
N VAL A 53 8.39 15.70 -3.52
CA VAL A 53 9.05 16.95 -3.95
C VAL A 53 10.57 16.93 -3.76
N CYS A 54 11.07 16.00 -2.94
CA CYS A 54 12.50 15.81 -2.69
C CYS A 54 13.15 14.81 -3.65
N ASP A 55 12.38 14.25 -4.60
CA ASP A 55 12.85 13.25 -5.57
C ASP A 55 13.56 12.06 -4.90
N ILE A 56 12.99 11.59 -3.79
CA ILE A 56 13.55 10.46 -3.05
C ILE A 56 13.32 9.18 -3.84
N GLU A 57 14.39 8.45 -4.09
CA GLU A 57 14.36 7.19 -4.82
C GLU A 57 15.11 6.08 -4.07
N PHE A 58 14.48 4.90 -3.98
CA PHE A 58 15.12 3.70 -3.46
C PHE A 58 15.85 2.95 -4.59
N VAL A 59 17.18 3.04 -4.60
CA VAL A 59 18.02 2.39 -5.62
C VAL A 59 18.48 0.97 -5.25
N ARG A 60 18.48 0.63 -3.96
CA ARG A 60 18.87 -0.69 -3.47
C ARG A 60 18.16 -1.01 -2.16
N PHE A 61 17.71 -2.26 -2.01
CA PHE A 61 17.15 -2.79 -0.78
C PHE A 61 17.77 -4.15 -0.47
N LYS A 62 18.25 -4.32 0.76
CA LYS A 62 18.93 -5.54 1.21
C LYS A 62 18.41 -5.97 2.58
N LEU A 63 17.96 -7.21 2.69
CA LEU A 63 17.55 -7.88 3.92
C LEU A 63 18.57 -8.95 4.28
N ARG A 64 19.06 -8.93 5.51
CA ARG A 64 19.95 -9.96 6.04
C ARG A 64 19.43 -10.47 7.38
N ASP A 65 19.71 -11.74 7.64
CA ASP A 65 19.68 -12.27 8.99
C ASP A 65 20.85 -11.66 9.79
N MET A 66 20.58 -11.19 11.01
CA MET A 66 21.57 -10.50 11.83
C MET A 66 22.55 -11.48 12.49
N ASP A 67 22.09 -12.69 12.83
CA ASP A 67 22.90 -13.66 13.55
C ASP A 67 23.85 -14.42 12.61
N SER A 68 23.35 -14.95 11.50
CA SER A 68 24.19 -15.65 10.51
C SER A 68 24.89 -14.74 9.51
N GLY A 69 24.43 -13.49 9.37
CA GLY A 69 24.86 -12.58 8.30
C GLY A 69 24.37 -12.96 6.91
N THR A 70 23.54 -14.01 6.79
CA THR A 70 23.02 -14.50 5.51
C THR A 70 22.15 -13.45 4.84
N VAL A 71 22.39 -13.19 3.56
CA VAL A 71 21.56 -12.28 2.76
C VAL A 71 20.32 -13.03 2.31
N LEU A 72 19.16 -12.60 2.79
CA LEU A 72 17.86 -13.18 2.47
C LEU A 72 17.25 -12.55 1.21
N PHE A 73 17.54 -11.27 0.99
CA PHE A 73 17.04 -10.53 -0.16
C PHE A 73 18.01 -9.39 -0.51
N ASP A 74 18.33 -9.20 -1.80
CA ASP A 74 19.11 -8.06 -2.29
C ASP A 74 18.57 -7.70 -3.69
N ILE A 75 17.98 -6.53 -3.81
CA ILE A 75 17.50 -5.98 -5.08
C ILE A 75 18.12 -4.61 -5.28
N SER A 76 18.53 -4.34 -6.51
CA SER A 76 18.94 -3.01 -6.94
C SER A 76 18.16 -2.64 -8.19
N LYS A 77 17.66 -1.40 -8.21
CA LYS A 77 17.25 -0.76 -9.45
C LYS A 77 18.55 -0.53 -10.21
N HIS A 78 18.89 -1.46 -11.12
CA HIS A 78 20.13 -1.40 -11.91
C HIS A 78 20.41 0.03 -12.36
N PRO A 79 21.57 0.61 -12.04
CA PRO A 79 21.92 1.86 -12.66
C PRO A 79 22.57 1.51 -14.02
N PHE A 80 22.05 2.12 -15.08
CA PHE A 80 22.66 2.23 -16.43
C PHE A 80 22.47 1.06 -17.42
N THR A 81 21.48 1.21 -18.31
CA THR A 81 21.72 1.17 -19.77
C THR A 81 21.18 2.45 -20.37
#